data_AF-A0A2P6VHE9-F1
#
_entry.id   AF-A0A2P6VHE9-F1
#
_cell.length_a   1.000
_cell.length_b   1.000
_cell.length_c   1.000
_cell.angle_alpha   90.00
_cell.angle_beta   90.00
_cell.angle_gamma   90.00
#
_symmetry.space_group_name_H-M   'P 1'
#
loop_
_entity.id
_entity.type
_entity.pdbx_description
1 polymer ?
#
loop_
_entity_poly.entity_id
_entity_poly.type
_entity_poly.pdbx_seq_one_letter_code
_entity_poly.pdbx_strand_id
1 'polypeptide(L)'
;MLLPGVLAVSHLAAPDKAASVVWGFHGFSLSPPLAMPMAGAWWGAVAIVSALGLSNPLKYSPVFLMQVLYKVLFLGHLVATGQLTSAPAAPTAVFFSYLLPLFTCSPWSYLLGGSPLTSCQPSDRANCPPRSIAAQEPAMAVTIESRMRFLFTLNLVVVGTLAAKHLAAPASAASSFWGAPTGASLSPPLALPLVGSFYGAVALASLLGLRSPLKFSPVFLMQVMYKLLFLGRLAATGQLVSVLTPEWAPFTAYLLPLLACSPWSYLLGGGRARDKAE
;
A
#
# COMPACT_ATOMS: atom_id res chain seq x y z
N MET A 1 -12.33 -6.46 -5.37
CA MET A 1 -11.28 -7.14 -6.20
C MET A 1 -11.43 -6.79 -7.67
N LEU A 2 -12.61 -7.00 -8.25
CA LEU A 2 -12.87 -6.71 -9.68
C LEU A 2 -12.55 -5.26 -10.06
N LEU A 3 -13.06 -4.26 -9.34
CA LEU A 3 -12.80 -2.87 -9.71
C LEU A 3 -11.30 -2.50 -9.65
N PRO A 4 -10.54 -2.74 -8.56
CA PRO A 4 -9.09 -2.52 -8.56
C PRO A 4 -8.37 -3.24 -9.70
N GLY A 5 -8.78 -4.46 -10.07
CA GLY A 5 -8.22 -5.19 -11.20
C GLY A 5 -8.50 -4.52 -12.55
N VAL A 6 -9.74 -4.09 -12.79
CA VAL A 6 -10.13 -3.35 -14.00
C VAL A 6 -9.35 -2.03 -14.09
N LEU A 7 -9.26 -1.29 -12.98
CA LEU A 7 -8.47 -0.06 -12.90
C LEU A 7 -6.98 -0.33 -13.18
N ALA A 8 -6.42 -1.41 -12.64
CA ALA A 8 -5.03 -1.78 -12.89
C ALA A 8 -4.77 -2.02 -14.38
N VAL A 9 -5.60 -2.85 -15.00
CA VAL A 9 -5.49 -3.18 -16.43
C VAL A 9 -5.65 -1.93 -17.29
N SER A 10 -6.66 -1.10 -17.01
CA SER A 10 -6.89 0.12 -17.80
C SER A 10 -5.69 1.08 -17.73
N HIS A 11 -5.14 1.31 -16.55
CA HIS A 11 -4.02 2.25 -16.35
C HIS A 11 -2.68 1.70 -16.84
N LEU A 12 -2.45 0.39 -16.77
CA LEU A 12 -1.22 -0.23 -17.27
C LEU A 12 -1.24 -0.39 -18.79
N ALA A 13 -2.38 -0.78 -19.37
CA ALA A 13 -2.50 -1.05 -20.81
C ALA A 13 -2.70 0.23 -21.64
N ALA A 14 -3.48 1.20 -21.14
CA ALA A 14 -3.83 2.41 -21.86
C ALA A 14 -3.87 3.64 -20.92
N PRO A 15 -2.72 4.08 -20.37
CA PRO A 15 -2.67 5.15 -19.37
C PRO A 15 -3.37 6.44 -19.81
N ASP A 16 -3.23 6.83 -21.08
CA ASP A 16 -3.85 8.06 -21.63
C ASP A 16 -5.39 7.97 -21.68
N LYS A 17 -5.91 6.78 -22.02
CA LYS A 17 -7.36 6.52 -22.02
C LYS A 17 -7.90 6.39 -20.60
N ALA A 18 -7.15 5.75 -19.70
CA ALA A 18 -7.55 5.62 -18.30
C ALA A 18 -7.62 6.98 -17.60
N ALA A 19 -6.70 7.90 -17.90
CA ALA A 19 -6.71 9.27 -17.43
C ALA A 19 -8.04 9.99 -17.71
N SER A 20 -8.44 9.99 -18.98
CA SER A 20 -9.65 10.69 -19.42
C SER A 20 -10.93 10.00 -18.94
N VAL A 21 -11.00 8.67 -19.05
CA VAL A 21 -12.24 7.91 -18.79
C VAL A 21 -12.49 7.67 -17.29
N VAL A 22 -11.48 7.25 -16.54
CA VAL A 22 -11.67 6.85 -15.13
C VAL A 22 -11.80 8.08 -14.24
N TRP A 23 -11.03 9.10 -14.52
CA TRP A 23 -10.89 10.24 -13.64
C TRP A 23 -11.57 11.51 -14.15
N GLY A 24 -12.24 11.45 -15.31
CA GLY A 24 -12.95 12.60 -15.88
C GLY A 24 -12.04 13.80 -16.15
N PHE A 25 -10.73 13.56 -16.25
CA PHE A 25 -9.70 14.56 -16.45
C PHE A 25 -9.65 14.95 -17.94
N HIS A 26 -10.77 15.44 -18.49
CA HIS A 26 -10.81 16.00 -19.84
C HIS A 26 -10.04 17.32 -19.87
N GLY A 27 -9.06 17.46 -20.78
CA GLY A 27 -8.20 18.65 -20.90
C GLY A 27 -7.05 18.73 -19.88
N PHE A 28 -6.98 17.79 -18.94
CA PHE A 28 -5.82 17.62 -18.08
C PHE A 28 -4.81 16.74 -18.83
N SER A 29 -3.76 17.35 -19.35
CA SER A 29 -2.55 16.63 -19.72
C SER A 29 -1.94 16.13 -18.41
N LEU A 30 -2.42 14.99 -17.92
CA LEU A 30 -1.91 14.29 -16.76
C LEU A 30 -0.41 14.03 -16.97
N SER A 31 0.37 14.96 -16.44
CA SER A 31 1.82 14.95 -16.35
C SER A 31 2.24 13.91 -15.31
N PRO A 32 3.38 13.19 -15.38
CA PRO A 32 4.28 12.79 -16.47
C PRO A 32 3.94 11.34 -16.97
N PRO A 33 4.63 10.81 -18.02
CA PRO A 33 4.44 9.42 -18.53
C PRO A 33 4.49 8.28 -17.48
N LEU A 34 4.93 8.57 -16.26
CA LEU A 34 5.14 7.61 -15.18
C LEU A 34 3.98 7.55 -14.16
N ALA A 35 3.19 8.62 -13.98
CA ALA A 35 2.22 8.69 -12.89
C ALA A 35 1.05 7.69 -13.06
N MET A 36 0.49 7.59 -14.27
CA MET A 36 -0.63 6.68 -14.54
C MET A 36 -0.22 5.20 -14.51
N PRO A 37 0.90 4.78 -15.13
CA PRO A 37 1.42 3.43 -14.94
C PRO A 37 1.69 3.11 -13.47
N MET A 38 2.18 4.07 -12.69
CA MET A 38 2.40 3.89 -11.26
C MET A 38 1.09 3.67 -10.49
N ALA A 39 0.05 4.47 -10.77
CA ALA A 39 -1.28 4.27 -10.21
C ALA A 39 -1.87 2.92 -10.61
N GLY A 40 -1.71 2.51 -11.88
CA GLY A 40 -2.13 1.20 -12.37
C GLY A 40 -1.43 0.04 -11.66
N ALA A 41 -0.12 0.14 -11.49
CA ALA A 41 0.67 -0.84 -10.75
C ALA A 41 0.22 -0.94 -9.29
N TRP A 42 -0.14 0.19 -8.67
CA TRP A 42 -0.67 0.23 -7.32
C TRP A 42 -2.01 -0.49 -7.21
N TRP A 43 -2.97 -0.15 -8.06
CA TRP A 43 -4.27 -0.82 -8.10
C TRP A 43 -4.13 -2.32 -8.41
N GLY A 44 -3.16 -2.68 -9.25
CA GLY A 44 -2.82 -4.08 -9.56
C GLY A 44 -2.30 -4.82 -8.34
N ALA A 45 -1.39 -4.21 -7.58
CA ALA A 45 -0.90 -4.78 -6.33
C ALA A 45 -2.02 -4.98 -5.31
N VAL A 46 -2.91 -3.99 -5.16
CA VAL A 46 -4.09 -4.09 -4.29
C VAL A 46 -5.00 -5.22 -4.75
N ALA A 47 -5.24 -5.37 -6.06
CA ALA A 47 -6.06 -6.44 -6.61
C ALA A 47 -5.46 -7.82 -6.33
N ILE A 48 -4.15 -8.00 -6.57
CA ILE A 48 -3.42 -9.25 -6.32
C ILE A 48 -3.48 -9.61 -4.83
N VAL A 49 -3.12 -8.69 -3.94
CA VAL A 49 -3.08 -8.99 -2.50
C VAL A 49 -4.50 -9.18 -1.94
N SER A 50 -5.49 -8.47 -2.47
CA SER A 50 -6.89 -8.71 -2.13
C SER A 50 -7.32 -10.12 -2.56
N ALA A 51 -6.94 -10.58 -3.76
CA ALA A 51 -7.25 -11.93 -4.22
C ALA A 51 -6.63 -13.00 -3.31
N LEU A 52 -5.39 -12.79 -2.84
CA LEU A 52 -4.79 -13.66 -1.81
C LEU A 52 -5.59 -13.63 -0.50
N GLY A 53 -6.16 -12.46 -0.16
CA GLY A 53 -7.11 -12.26 0.93
C GLY A 53 -8.36 -13.13 0.89
N LEU A 54 -8.80 -13.64 -0.27
CA LEU A 54 -9.92 -14.59 -0.33
C LEU A 54 -9.61 -15.88 0.42
N SER A 55 -8.36 -16.32 0.38
CA SER A 55 -7.93 -17.55 1.07
C SER A 55 -7.66 -17.36 2.56
N ASN A 56 -7.29 -16.13 2.98
CA ASN A 56 -6.98 -15.81 4.36
C ASN A 56 -7.30 -14.33 4.67
N PRO A 57 -8.58 -13.99 4.90
CA PRO A 57 -9.02 -12.59 4.95
C PRO A 57 -8.41 -11.80 6.10
N LEU A 58 -8.20 -12.44 7.27
CA LEU A 58 -7.58 -11.79 8.41
C LEU A 58 -6.11 -11.45 8.14
N LYS A 59 -5.35 -12.39 7.57
CA LYS A 59 -3.93 -12.20 7.24
C LYS A 59 -3.73 -10.99 6.33
N TYR A 60 -4.56 -10.80 5.31
CA TYR A 60 -4.41 -9.69 4.35
C TYR A 60 -5.25 -8.44 4.68
N SER A 61 -6.00 -8.45 5.78
CA SER A 61 -6.80 -7.30 6.24
C SER A 61 -6.04 -5.98 6.43
N PRO A 62 -4.71 -5.93 6.73
CA PRO A 62 -3.98 -4.65 6.78
C PRO A 62 -4.00 -3.87 5.46
N VAL A 63 -4.22 -4.54 4.32
CA VAL A 63 -4.39 -3.85 3.03
C VAL A 63 -5.68 -3.04 3.00
N PHE A 64 -6.75 -3.49 3.65
CA PHE A 64 -7.97 -2.69 3.80
C PHE A 64 -7.75 -1.49 4.70
N LEU A 65 -7.01 -1.65 5.79
CA LEU A 65 -6.63 -0.52 6.64
C LEU A 65 -5.84 0.53 5.83
N MET A 66 -4.83 0.09 5.09
CA MET A 66 -4.08 0.93 4.15
C MET A 66 -5.02 1.68 3.20
N GLN A 67 -6.03 0.98 2.65
CA GLN A 67 -7.02 1.55 1.73
C GLN A 67 -7.95 2.57 2.38
N VAL A 68 -8.27 2.43 3.67
CA VAL A 68 -9.04 3.43 4.43
C VAL A 68 -8.16 4.64 4.72
N LEU A 69 -6.95 4.41 5.25
CA LEU A 69 -6.04 5.47 5.67
C LEU A 69 -5.71 6.43 4.52
N TYR A 70 -5.35 5.93 3.33
CA TYR A 70 -4.98 6.86 2.25
C TYR A 70 -6.17 7.66 1.72
N LYS A 71 -7.37 7.08 1.70
CA LYS A 71 -8.59 7.79 1.30
C LYS A 71 -8.96 8.85 2.34
N VAL A 72 -8.89 8.53 3.64
CA VAL A 72 -9.16 9.49 4.71
C VAL A 72 -8.15 10.63 4.68
N LEU A 73 -6.86 10.33 4.52
CA LEU A 73 -5.82 11.35 4.39
C LEU A 73 -6.05 12.25 3.17
N PHE A 74 -6.41 11.66 2.03
CA PHE A 74 -6.69 12.42 0.81
C PHE A 74 -7.94 13.29 0.95
N LEU A 75 -9.03 12.75 1.50
CA LEU A 75 -10.24 13.52 1.79
C LEU A 75 -9.95 14.67 2.75
N GLY A 76 -9.22 14.39 3.83
CA GLY A 76 -8.80 15.40 4.80
C GLY A 76 -7.99 16.51 4.13
N HIS A 77 -7.07 16.16 3.23
CA HIS A 77 -6.33 17.15 2.44
C HIS A 77 -7.27 18.00 1.57
N LEU A 78 -8.18 17.39 0.79
CA LEU A 78 -9.13 18.11 -0.06
C LEU A 78 -10.01 19.09 0.73
N VAL A 79 -10.45 18.69 1.93
CA VAL A 79 -11.24 19.54 2.81
C VAL A 79 -10.38 20.67 3.36
N ALA A 80 -9.18 20.38 3.85
CA ALA A 80 -8.28 21.36 4.43
C ALA A 80 -7.81 22.43 3.43
N THR A 81 -7.67 22.07 2.15
CA THR A 81 -7.24 23.00 1.09
C THR A 81 -8.42 23.63 0.33
N GLY A 82 -9.66 23.32 0.68
CA GLY A 82 -10.85 23.79 -0.04
C GLY A 82 -10.97 23.25 -1.47
N GLN A 83 -10.21 22.21 -1.84
CA GLN A 83 -10.18 21.63 -3.17
C GLN A 83 -11.30 20.62 -3.44
N LEU A 84 -12.11 20.25 -2.43
CA LEU A 84 -13.17 19.27 -2.58
C LEU A 84 -14.19 19.63 -3.68
N THR A 85 -14.54 20.91 -3.81
CA THR A 85 -15.49 21.40 -4.84
C THR A 85 -14.87 21.47 -6.25
N SER A 86 -13.54 21.53 -6.33
CA SER A 86 -12.80 21.51 -7.60
C SER A 86 -12.51 20.10 -8.13
N ALA A 87 -12.67 19.08 -7.28
CA ALA A 87 -12.45 17.70 -7.66
C ALA A 87 -13.61 17.21 -8.56
N PRO A 88 -13.34 16.43 -9.62
CA PRO A 88 -14.41 15.96 -10.48
C PRO A 88 -15.38 15.07 -9.67
N ALA A 89 -16.66 15.44 -9.63
CA ALA A 89 -17.62 14.88 -8.68
C ALA A 89 -17.82 13.36 -8.83
N ALA A 90 -17.95 12.87 -10.07
CA ALA A 90 -18.18 11.45 -10.34
C ALA A 90 -17.02 10.53 -9.87
N PRO A 91 -15.76 10.72 -10.29
CA PRO A 91 -14.67 9.88 -9.82
C PRO A 91 -14.36 10.08 -8.34
N THR A 92 -14.57 11.29 -7.81
CA THR A 92 -14.47 11.56 -6.36
C THR A 92 -15.50 10.75 -5.59
N ALA A 93 -16.76 10.73 -6.03
CA ALA A 93 -17.83 9.95 -5.43
C ALA A 93 -17.56 8.45 -5.54
N VAL A 94 -17.14 7.95 -6.71
CA VAL A 94 -16.76 6.54 -6.89
C VAL A 94 -15.60 6.18 -5.95
N PHE A 95 -14.55 6.99 -5.91
CA PHE A 95 -13.38 6.77 -5.09
C PHE A 95 -13.72 6.70 -3.59
N PHE A 96 -14.55 7.63 -3.09
CA PHE A 96 -14.95 7.68 -1.69
C PHE A 96 -16.13 6.77 -1.33
N SER A 97 -16.94 6.31 -2.28
CA SER A 97 -18.01 5.33 -2.02
C SER A 97 -17.46 4.03 -1.43
N TYR A 98 -16.19 3.70 -1.70
CA TYR A 98 -15.50 2.56 -1.10
C TYR A 98 -15.11 2.74 0.36
N LEU A 99 -15.08 3.97 0.89
CA LEU A 99 -14.73 4.19 2.30
C LEU A 99 -15.71 3.48 3.22
N LEU A 100 -17.02 3.61 2.96
CA LEU A 100 -18.04 2.99 3.80
C LEU A 100 -17.90 1.47 3.88
N PRO A 101 -17.93 0.69 2.77
CA PRO A 101 -17.78 -0.76 2.84
C PRO A 101 -16.40 -1.19 3.34
N LEU A 102 -15.32 -0.47 3.00
CA LEU A 102 -14.00 -0.77 3.56
C LEU A 102 -13.99 -0.58 5.07
N PHE A 103 -14.64 0.48 5.57
CA PHE A 103 -14.69 0.76 6.98
C PHE A 103 -15.59 -0.23 7.71
N THR A 104 -16.79 -0.51 7.23
CA THR A 104 -17.73 -1.43 7.90
C THR A 104 -17.25 -2.89 7.87
N CYS A 105 -16.57 -3.30 6.81
CA CYS A 105 -16.09 -4.69 6.65
C CYS A 105 -14.67 -4.91 7.21
N SER A 106 -13.98 -3.85 7.66
CA SER A 106 -12.65 -4.01 8.24
C SER A 106 -12.74 -4.66 9.63
N PRO A 107 -11.93 -5.70 9.92
CA PRO A 107 -11.90 -6.33 11.23
C PRO A 107 -11.13 -5.45 12.22
N TRP A 108 -11.73 -4.34 12.66
CA TRP A 108 -11.08 -3.32 13.48
C TRP A 108 -10.49 -3.85 14.78
N SER A 109 -11.20 -4.77 15.44
CA SER A 109 -10.70 -5.43 16.64
C SER A 109 -9.38 -6.14 16.34
N TYR A 110 -9.34 -6.98 15.31
CA TYR A 110 -8.12 -7.62 14.86
C TYR A 110 -7.03 -6.58 14.54
N LEU A 111 -7.34 -5.55 13.75
CA LEU A 111 -6.38 -4.55 13.24
C LEU A 111 -5.78 -3.65 14.34
N LEU A 112 -6.56 -3.25 15.35
CA LEU A 112 -6.15 -2.27 16.36
C LEU A 112 -5.62 -2.86 17.66
N GLY A 113 -5.57 -4.20 17.79
CA GLY A 113 -4.89 -4.86 18.91
C GLY A 113 -5.74 -5.83 19.72
N GLY A 114 -6.92 -6.19 19.25
CA GLY A 114 -7.63 -7.38 19.72
C GLY A 114 -6.86 -8.62 19.30
N SER A 115 -6.22 -9.29 20.26
CA SER A 115 -5.70 -10.63 20.04
C SER A 115 -6.88 -11.55 19.71
N PRO A 116 -6.92 -12.19 18.53
CA PRO A 116 -8.03 -13.09 18.18
C PRO A 116 -8.07 -14.38 19.01
N LEU A 117 -7.21 -14.54 20.02
CA LEU A 117 -6.93 -15.80 20.70
C LEU A 117 -6.80 -15.74 22.24
N THR A 118 -7.15 -14.63 22.90
CA THR A 118 -6.98 -14.54 24.37
C THR A 118 -8.22 -14.78 25.22
N SER A 119 -9.39 -15.11 24.64
CA SER A 119 -10.48 -15.66 25.45
C SER A 119 -10.52 -17.18 25.38
N CYS A 120 -9.50 -17.85 25.94
CA CYS A 120 -9.80 -19.14 26.58
C CYS A 120 -10.77 -18.78 27.70
N GLN A 121 -12.07 -19.06 27.54
CA GLN A 121 -13.00 -18.86 28.65
C GLN A 121 -12.50 -19.71 29.84
N PRO A 122 -12.67 -19.23 31.09
CA PRO A 122 -12.23 -19.97 32.27
C PRO A 122 -12.75 -21.42 32.32
N SER A 123 -13.91 -21.67 31.70
CA SER A 123 -14.53 -22.99 31.55
C SER A 123 -13.76 -23.96 30.66
N ASP A 124 -12.95 -23.47 29.72
CA ASP A 124 -12.28 -24.30 28.70
C ASP A 124 -10.78 -24.52 28.97
N ARG A 125 -10.32 -24.25 30.21
CA ARG A 125 -8.90 -24.41 30.61
C ARG A 125 -8.35 -25.82 30.34
N ALA A 126 -9.19 -26.84 30.34
CA ALA A 126 -8.77 -28.22 30.09
C ALA A 126 -8.44 -28.50 28.61
N ASN A 127 -9.00 -27.72 27.67
CA ASN A 127 -8.85 -27.94 26.23
C ASN A 127 -7.93 -26.91 25.56
N CYS A 128 -7.46 -25.88 26.28
CA CYS A 128 -6.48 -24.96 25.70
C CYS A 128 -5.14 -25.69 25.56
N PRO A 129 -4.58 -25.78 24.33
CA PRO A 129 -3.37 -26.53 24.08
C PRO A 129 -2.26 -26.01 24.98
N PRO A 130 -1.48 -26.91 25.62
CA PRO A 130 -0.44 -26.51 26.54
C PRO A 130 0.55 -25.58 25.82
N ARG A 131 0.82 -24.43 26.44
CA ARG A 131 1.69 -23.35 25.94
C ARG A 131 3.15 -23.79 25.70
N SER A 132 3.48 -25.07 25.95
CA SER A 132 4.82 -25.64 25.98
C SER A 132 5.41 -25.99 24.60
N ILE A 133 4.62 -26.06 23.52
CA ILE A 133 5.19 -26.33 22.17
C ILE A 133 5.85 -25.07 21.55
N ALA A 134 5.67 -23.89 22.15
CA ALA A 134 6.26 -22.64 21.65
C ALA A 134 7.78 -22.48 21.92
N ALA A 135 8.43 -23.46 22.53
CA ALA A 135 9.80 -23.31 23.03
C ALA A 135 10.92 -23.58 22.01
N GLN A 136 10.63 -24.08 20.80
CA GLN A 136 11.67 -24.71 19.97
C GLN A 136 12.10 -23.99 18.67
N GLU A 137 11.76 -22.72 18.45
CA GLU A 137 12.47 -21.88 17.44
C GLU A 137 12.67 -20.39 17.86
N PRO A 138 13.20 -20.10 19.07
CA PRO A 138 13.39 -18.71 19.49
C PRO A 138 14.40 -17.95 18.61
N ALA A 139 15.45 -18.62 18.11
CA ALA A 139 16.50 -17.95 17.34
C ALA A 139 16.06 -17.45 15.95
N MET A 140 15.21 -18.22 15.25
CA MET A 140 14.72 -17.85 13.92
C MET A 140 13.58 -16.81 13.99
N ALA A 141 12.72 -16.91 15.00
CA ALA A 141 11.65 -15.93 15.23
C ALA A 141 12.21 -14.53 15.55
N VAL A 142 13.24 -14.45 16.39
CA VAL A 142 13.91 -13.19 16.76
C VAL A 142 14.55 -12.51 15.54
N THR A 143 15.11 -13.29 14.61
CA THR A 143 15.71 -12.74 13.39
C THR A 143 14.68 -12.22 12.39
N ILE A 144 13.57 -12.93 12.18
CA ILE A 144 12.49 -12.48 11.29
C ILE A 144 11.83 -11.20 11.84
N GLU A 145 11.52 -11.17 13.14
CA GLU A 145 10.91 -10.00 13.77
C GLU A 145 11.80 -8.76 13.66
N SER A 146 13.09 -8.90 13.99
CA SER A 146 14.06 -7.82 13.89
C SER A 146 14.17 -7.26 12.47
N ARG A 147 14.24 -8.13 11.45
CA ARG A 147 14.26 -7.74 10.03
C ARG A 147 13.00 -6.97 9.63
N MET A 148 11.82 -7.39 10.09
CA MET A 148 10.59 -6.67 9.79
C MET A 148 10.50 -5.33 10.51
N ARG A 149 10.91 -5.25 11.77
CA ARG A 149 10.98 -3.97 12.50
C ARG A 149 11.92 -2.99 11.80
N PHE A 150 13.07 -3.48 11.33
CA PHE A 150 13.98 -2.68 10.49
C PHE A 150 13.27 -2.17 9.22
N LEU A 151 12.56 -3.04 8.48
CA LEU A 151 11.79 -2.61 7.31
C LEU A 151 10.71 -1.58 7.63
N PHE A 152 9.97 -1.74 8.74
CA PHE A 152 8.95 -0.78 9.13
C PHE A 152 9.55 0.56 9.52
N THR A 153 10.67 0.57 10.24
CA THR A 153 11.42 1.80 10.54
C THR A 153 11.91 2.47 9.27
N LEU A 154 12.47 1.70 8.34
CA LEU A 154 12.96 2.24 7.06
C LEU A 154 11.81 2.81 6.22
N ASN A 155 10.67 2.11 6.14
CA ASN A 155 9.44 2.62 5.52
C ASN A 155 9.00 3.93 6.17
N LEU A 156 8.97 3.99 7.50
CA LEU A 156 8.51 5.15 8.23
C LEU A 156 9.38 6.38 7.91
N VAL A 157 10.70 6.21 7.90
CA VAL A 157 11.63 7.30 7.58
C VAL A 157 11.52 7.71 6.12
N VAL A 158 11.66 6.77 5.18
CA VAL A 158 11.71 7.07 3.75
C VAL A 158 10.34 7.52 3.25
N VAL A 159 9.31 6.69 3.44
CA VAL A 159 7.97 6.94 2.92
C VAL A 159 7.26 8.03 3.72
N GLY A 160 7.51 8.15 5.03
CA GLY A 160 6.99 9.26 5.83
C GLY A 160 7.55 10.62 5.39
N THR A 161 8.85 10.69 5.08
CA THR A 161 9.45 11.92 4.52
C THR A 161 8.86 12.25 3.15
N LEU A 162 8.66 11.26 2.27
CA LEU A 162 8.01 11.46 0.98
C LEU A 162 6.56 11.92 1.13
N ALA A 163 5.81 11.34 2.06
CA ALA A 163 4.44 11.76 2.37
C ALA A 163 4.37 13.22 2.80
N ALA A 164 5.22 13.61 3.76
CA ALA A 164 5.29 14.98 4.25
C ALA A 164 5.61 15.96 3.13
N LYS A 165 6.61 15.66 2.29
CA LYS A 165 6.97 16.50 1.13
C LYS A 165 5.81 16.68 0.15
N HIS A 166 5.12 15.59 -0.22
CA HIS A 166 4.03 15.63 -1.19
C HIS A 166 2.76 16.32 -0.65
N LEU A 167 2.48 16.20 0.64
CA LEU A 167 1.30 16.81 1.27
C LEU A 167 1.51 18.27 1.67
N ALA A 168 2.70 18.62 2.18
CA ALA A 168 2.98 19.97 2.68
C ALA A 168 3.54 20.90 1.60
N ALA A 169 4.31 20.38 0.64
CA ALA A 169 4.96 21.17 -0.40
C ALA A 169 4.84 20.49 -1.77
N PRO A 170 3.60 20.30 -2.30
CA PRO A 170 3.37 19.57 -3.54
C PRO A 170 4.16 20.15 -4.72
N ALA A 171 4.31 21.48 -4.82
CA ALA A 171 5.11 22.11 -5.88
C ALA A 171 6.61 21.76 -5.83
N SER A 172 7.17 21.57 -4.64
CA SER A 172 8.56 21.13 -4.48
C SER A 172 8.71 19.63 -4.75
N ALA A 173 7.73 18.82 -4.32
CA ALA A 173 7.71 17.38 -4.62
C ALA A 173 7.58 17.11 -6.12
N ALA A 174 6.76 17.90 -6.81
CA ALA A 174 6.62 17.95 -8.26
C ALA A 174 7.97 18.05 -8.99
N SER A 175 8.75 19.09 -8.70
CA SER A 175 10.01 19.33 -9.41
C SER A 175 11.10 18.33 -9.00
N SER A 176 11.18 18.00 -7.71
CA SER A 176 12.27 17.18 -7.17
C SER A 176 12.12 15.68 -7.42
N PHE A 177 10.89 15.17 -7.55
CA PHE A 177 10.63 13.73 -7.64
C PHE A 177 10.09 13.29 -9.01
N TRP A 178 9.32 14.16 -9.67
CA TRP A 178 8.67 13.83 -10.93
C TRP A 178 9.39 14.40 -12.15
N GLY A 179 10.51 15.09 -11.94
CA GLY A 179 11.31 15.70 -13.01
C GLY A 179 10.53 16.77 -13.79
N ALA A 180 9.47 17.33 -13.20
CA ALA A 180 8.72 18.38 -13.86
C ALA A 180 9.61 19.63 -13.98
N PRO A 181 9.73 20.22 -15.18
CA PRO A 181 10.44 21.48 -15.36
C PRO A 181 9.95 22.50 -14.33
N THR A 182 10.87 23.25 -13.72
CA THR A 182 10.52 24.36 -12.82
C THR A 182 9.59 25.33 -13.56
N GLY A 183 8.32 25.38 -13.16
CA GLY A 183 7.29 26.21 -13.81
C GLY A 183 6.29 25.44 -14.67
N ALA A 184 6.50 24.16 -14.96
CA ALA A 184 5.46 23.30 -15.51
C ALA A 184 4.41 23.05 -14.43
N SER A 185 3.17 23.49 -14.65
CA SER A 185 2.04 23.08 -13.82
C SER A 185 1.90 21.57 -13.96
N LEU A 186 2.34 20.81 -12.95
CA LEU A 186 2.00 19.40 -12.82
C LEU A 186 0.48 19.33 -12.63
N SER A 187 -0.20 19.22 -13.77
CA SER A 187 -1.63 19.02 -13.86
C SER A 187 -1.86 17.51 -13.77
N PRO A 188 -2.70 17.03 -12.84
CA PRO A 188 -3.67 17.78 -12.03
C PRO A 188 -3.16 18.09 -10.60
N PRO A 189 -3.64 19.19 -9.99
CA PRO A 189 -3.34 19.57 -8.60
C PRO A 189 -3.68 18.50 -7.56
N LEU A 190 -4.47 17.49 -7.93
CA LEU A 190 -4.92 16.41 -7.07
C LEU A 190 -3.99 15.18 -7.05
N ALA A 191 -3.11 15.01 -8.05
CA ALA A 191 -2.30 13.80 -8.17
C ALA A 191 -1.23 13.71 -7.07
N LEU A 192 -0.52 14.80 -6.79
CA LEU A 192 0.53 14.81 -5.76
C LEU A 192 -0.02 14.62 -4.35
N PRO A 193 -1.12 15.29 -3.94
CA PRO A 193 -1.73 14.99 -2.66
C PRO A 193 -2.26 13.56 -2.55
N LEU A 194 -2.74 12.97 -3.65
CA LEU A 194 -3.16 11.56 -3.67
C LEU A 194 -1.97 10.63 -3.42
N VAL A 195 -0.85 10.85 -4.12
CA VAL A 195 0.42 10.10 -3.90
C VAL A 195 0.94 10.31 -2.47
N GLY A 196 0.93 11.55 -1.98
CA GLY A 196 1.33 11.89 -0.63
C GLY A 196 0.47 11.20 0.43
N SER A 197 -0.84 11.13 0.21
CA SER A 197 -1.79 10.43 1.09
C SER A 197 -1.56 8.93 1.09
N PHE A 198 -1.22 8.35 -0.07
CA PHE A 198 -0.81 6.96 -0.16
C PHE A 198 0.47 6.68 0.64
N TYR A 199 1.52 7.48 0.47
CA TYR A 199 2.74 7.37 1.27
C TYR A 199 2.46 7.58 2.76
N GLY A 200 1.59 8.52 3.11
CA GLY A 200 1.16 8.76 4.49
C GLY A 200 0.49 7.52 5.08
N ALA A 201 -0.39 6.86 4.33
CA ALA A 201 -1.01 5.61 4.76
C ALA A 201 0.01 4.49 4.99
N VAL A 202 0.99 4.33 4.09
CA VAL A 202 2.09 3.36 4.26
C VAL A 202 2.89 3.64 5.53
N ALA A 203 3.20 4.91 5.80
CA ALA A 203 3.92 5.32 7.00
C ALA A 203 3.10 5.03 8.27
N LEU A 204 1.81 5.35 8.29
CA LEU A 204 0.90 5.04 9.41
C LEU A 204 0.74 3.53 9.63
N ALA A 205 0.56 2.75 8.56
CA ALA A 205 0.53 1.29 8.66
C ALA A 205 1.87 0.74 9.18
N SER A 206 2.99 1.40 8.88
CA SER A 206 4.30 1.01 9.39
C SER A 206 4.46 1.27 10.88
N LEU A 207 3.86 2.33 11.43
CA LEU A 207 3.79 2.55 12.88
C LEU A 207 3.07 1.40 13.59
N LEU A 208 1.97 0.92 13.01
CA LEU A 208 1.25 -0.25 13.53
C LEU A 208 2.05 -1.54 13.34
N GLY A 209 2.79 -1.64 12.23
CA GLY A 209 3.73 -2.73 11.97
C GLY A 209 4.85 -2.83 13.00
N LEU A 210 5.36 -1.73 13.54
CA LEU A 210 6.34 -1.76 14.63
C LEU A 210 5.82 -2.45 15.90
N ARG A 211 4.49 -2.43 16.13
CA ARG A 211 3.86 -3.12 17.26
C ARG A 211 3.53 -4.58 16.94
N SER A 212 3.20 -4.90 15.69
CA SER A 212 2.83 -6.25 15.27
C SER A 212 3.40 -6.57 13.89
N PRO A 213 4.72 -6.85 13.78
CA PRO A 213 5.39 -6.84 12.48
C PRO A 213 4.87 -7.88 11.49
N LEU A 214 4.65 -9.12 11.94
CA LEU A 214 4.10 -10.18 11.08
C LEU A 214 2.70 -9.82 10.57
N LYS A 215 1.84 -9.31 11.44
CA LYS A 215 0.46 -8.96 11.10
C LYS A 215 0.39 -7.90 10.01
N PHE A 216 1.27 -6.89 10.02
CA PHE A 216 1.29 -5.83 9.00
C PHE A 216 2.22 -6.13 7.82
N SER A 217 2.94 -7.26 7.82
CA SER A 217 3.81 -7.67 6.71
C SER A 217 3.15 -7.76 5.32
N PRO A 218 1.83 -8.00 5.15
CA PRO A 218 1.19 -7.91 3.83
C PRO A 218 1.32 -6.56 3.13
N VAL A 219 1.55 -5.48 3.89
CA VAL A 219 1.84 -4.17 3.33
C VAL A 219 3.13 -4.20 2.50
N PHE A 220 4.14 -4.96 2.94
CA PHE A 220 5.38 -5.14 2.16
C PHE A 220 5.14 -5.94 0.89
N LEU A 221 4.33 -7.01 0.94
CA LEU A 221 3.96 -7.77 -0.25
C LEU A 221 3.30 -6.86 -1.29
N MET A 222 2.33 -6.06 -0.85
CA MET A 222 1.67 -5.07 -1.70
C MET A 222 2.68 -4.08 -2.30
N GLN A 223 3.64 -3.58 -1.52
CA GLN A 223 4.69 -2.70 -2.03
C GLN A 223 5.60 -3.37 -3.05
N VAL A 224 5.98 -4.63 -2.85
CA VAL A 224 6.80 -5.39 -3.81
C VAL A 224 6.02 -5.58 -5.11
N MET A 225 4.78 -6.05 -5.03
CA MET A 225 3.94 -6.24 -6.22
C MET A 225 3.77 -4.93 -7.01
N TYR A 226 3.53 -3.83 -6.30
CA TYR A 226 3.44 -2.50 -6.91
C TYR A 226 4.70 -2.11 -7.66
N LYS A 227 5.88 -2.26 -7.04
CA LYS A 227 7.15 -1.91 -7.67
C LYS A 227 7.46 -2.81 -8.87
N LEU A 228 7.22 -4.12 -8.74
CA LEU A 228 7.44 -5.08 -9.82
C LEU A 228 6.51 -4.84 -11.01
N LEU A 229 5.23 -4.59 -10.79
CA LEU A 229 4.28 -4.26 -11.86
C LEU A 229 4.68 -2.97 -12.58
N PHE A 230 5.10 -1.95 -11.84
CA PHE A 230 5.55 -0.69 -12.42
C PHE A 230 6.83 -0.86 -13.24
N LEU A 231 7.88 -1.46 -12.67
CA LEU A 231 9.13 -1.71 -13.38
C LEU A 231 8.96 -2.64 -14.58
N GLY A 232 8.14 -3.68 -14.44
CA GLY A 232 7.80 -4.58 -15.55
C GLY A 232 7.11 -3.84 -16.69
N ARG A 233 6.19 -2.92 -16.38
CA ARG A 233 5.54 -2.07 -17.38
C ARG A 233 6.50 -1.11 -18.07
N LEU A 234 7.45 -0.52 -17.33
CA LEU A 234 8.48 0.33 -17.93
C LEU A 234 9.44 -0.45 -18.82
N ALA A 235 9.84 -1.64 -18.39
CA ALA A 235 10.65 -2.56 -19.20
C ALA A 235 9.92 -2.94 -20.50
N ALA A 236 8.63 -3.29 -20.40
CA ALA A 236 7.81 -3.68 -21.54
C ALA A 236 7.65 -2.57 -22.61
N THR A 237 7.80 -1.30 -22.24
CA THR A 237 7.76 -0.17 -23.20
C THR A 237 9.09 0.51 -23.42
N GLY A 238 10.20 -0.12 -23.04
CA GLY A 238 11.54 0.46 -23.24
C GLY A 238 11.79 1.75 -22.46
N GLN A 239 11.01 2.03 -21.42
CA GLN A 239 11.11 3.23 -20.58
C GLN A 239 11.88 2.99 -19.28
N LEU A 240 12.47 1.81 -19.07
CA LEU A 240 13.15 1.49 -17.82
C LEU A 240 14.30 2.45 -17.51
N VAL A 241 15.04 2.92 -18.52
CA VAL A 241 16.14 3.88 -18.35
C VAL A 241 15.66 5.22 -17.77
N SER A 242 14.39 5.61 -18.03
CA SER A 242 13.83 6.86 -17.51
C SER A 242 13.69 6.89 -15.97
N VAL A 243 13.74 5.73 -15.30
CA VAL A 243 13.70 5.62 -13.83
C VAL A 243 15.03 5.18 -13.22
N LEU A 244 16.11 5.15 -14.01
CA LEU A 244 17.47 4.93 -13.52
C LEU A 244 18.18 6.25 -13.21
N THR A 245 17.44 7.25 -12.75
CA THR A 245 18.00 8.55 -12.33
C THR A 245 18.21 8.57 -10.81
N PRO A 246 19.09 9.44 -10.28
CA PRO A 246 19.32 9.56 -8.84
C PRO A 246 18.05 9.82 -8.02
N GLU A 247 17.05 10.49 -8.60
CA GLU A 247 15.76 10.80 -7.97
C GLU A 247 14.92 9.53 -7.73
N TRP A 248 15.03 8.56 -8.63
CA TRP A 248 14.34 7.26 -8.54
C TRP A 248 15.18 6.17 -7.86
N ALA A 249 16.46 6.45 -7.57
CA ALA A 249 17.33 5.52 -6.86
C ALA A 249 16.75 5.04 -5.51
N PRO A 250 16.10 5.88 -4.68
CA PRO A 250 15.43 5.38 -3.47
C PRO A 250 14.31 4.38 -3.78
N PHE A 251 13.57 4.57 -4.88
CA PHE A 251 12.48 3.67 -5.24
C PHE A 251 12.99 2.27 -5.61
N THR A 252 14.05 2.19 -6.40
CA THR A 252 14.66 0.93 -6.87
C THR A 252 15.53 0.29 -5.79
N ALA A 253 16.37 1.06 -5.10
CA ALA A 253 17.21 0.57 -4.00
C ALA A 253 16.36 -0.01 -2.87
N TYR A 254 15.18 0.57 -2.61
CA TYR A 254 14.27 0.09 -1.58
C TYR A 254 13.58 -1.24 -1.93
N LEU A 255 13.61 -1.68 -3.18
CA LEU A 255 13.12 -3.00 -3.56
C LEU A 255 13.99 -4.12 -2.98
N LEU A 256 15.31 -3.93 -2.90
CA LEU A 256 16.23 -4.94 -2.36
C LEU A 256 15.97 -5.31 -0.89
N PRO A 257 15.92 -4.37 0.07
CA PRO A 257 15.59 -4.72 1.45
C PRO A 257 14.17 -5.27 1.58
N LEU A 258 13.20 -4.77 0.80
CA LEU A 258 11.86 -5.36 0.76
C LEU A 258 11.91 -6.84 0.34
N LEU A 259 12.70 -7.17 -0.68
CA LEU A 259 12.89 -8.54 -1.14
C LEU A 259 13.64 -9.41 -0.12
N ALA A 260 14.70 -8.88 0.49
CA ALA A 260 15.55 -9.64 1.40
C ALA A 260 14.93 -9.87 2.79
N CYS A 261 14.15 -8.91 3.28
CA CYS A 261 13.67 -8.91 4.67
C CYS A 261 12.18 -9.26 4.81
N SER A 262 11.44 -9.38 3.71
CA SER A 262 10.03 -9.80 3.77
C SER A 262 9.92 -11.27 4.22
N PRO A 263 8.94 -11.59 5.09
CA PRO A 263 8.75 -12.96 5.58
C PRO A 263 8.00 -13.80 4.53
N TRP A 264 8.67 -14.17 3.43
CA TRP A 264 8.05 -14.84 2.27
C TRP A 264 7.29 -16.12 2.63
N SER A 265 7.85 -16.96 3.50
CA SER A 265 7.20 -18.19 3.96
C SER A 265 5.89 -17.89 4.68
N TYR A 266 5.83 -16.84 5.49
CA TYR A 266 4.59 -16.39 6.11
C TYR A 266 3.63 -15.82 5.07
N LEU A 267 4.11 -14.97 4.15
CA LEU A 267 3.30 -14.25 3.18
C LEU A 267 2.70 -15.15 2.10
N LEU A 268 3.46 -16.12 1.58
CA LEU A 268 3.05 -17.01 0.50
C LEU A 268 2.65 -18.40 0.99
N GLY A 269 3.03 -18.77 2.21
CA GLY A 269 2.60 -20.02 2.83
C GLY A 269 1.09 -20.03 3.04
N GLY A 270 0.46 -21.12 2.61
CA GLY A 270 -0.87 -21.48 3.07
C GLY A 270 -0.78 -21.87 4.54
N GLY A 271 -1.78 -21.54 5.36
CA GLY A 271 -1.84 -21.87 6.79
C GLY A 271 -1.76 -23.36 7.16
N ARG A 272 -1.40 -24.23 6.21
CA ARG A 272 -1.32 -25.69 6.28
C ARG A 272 -0.19 -26.24 7.14
N ALA A 273 0.68 -25.39 7.72
CA ALA A 273 1.66 -25.87 8.69
C ALA A 273 1.02 -26.39 10.01
N ARG A 274 -0.29 -26.21 10.20
CA ARG A 274 -1.03 -26.69 11.38
C ARG A 274 -1.85 -27.96 11.17
N ASP A 275 -2.10 -28.39 9.93
CA ASP A 275 -3.04 -29.50 9.64
C ASP A 275 -2.35 -30.87 9.45
N LYS A 276 -1.06 -30.98 9.80
CA LYS A 276 -0.32 -32.26 9.73
C LYS A 276 0.21 -32.74 11.10
N ALA A 277 -0.33 -32.18 12.18
CA ALA A 277 -0.01 -32.58 13.55
C ALA A 277 -1.20 -33.17 14.31
N GLU A 278 -2.25 -33.59 13.58
CA GLU A 278 -3.36 -34.44 14.04
C GLU A 278 -3.36 -35.73 13.21
#